data_AF-A0A970JPU2-F1
#
_entry.id   AF-A0A970JPU2-F1
#
_cell.length_a   1.000
_cell.length_b   1.000
_cell.length_c   1.000
_cell.angle_alpha   90.00
_cell.angle_beta   90.00
_cell.angle_gamma   90.00
#
_symmetry.space_group_name_H-M   'P 1'
#
loop_
_entity.id
_entity.type
_entity.pdbx_description
1 polymer ?
#
loop_
_entity_poly.entity_id
_entity_poly.type
_entity_poly.pdbx_seq_one_letter_code
_entity_poly.pdbx_strand_id
1 'polypeptide(L)'
;MTFDQMILALNQPLGQAESSQIFNFLLEPLLNSLLLSSFVGSVFYFFANYAMILRTKKEMNHRKIFFPSIFLMSVLTLIGGVSLSIKTIGYADIKAYYFEETKLYENEYVDPREVDLVFPEKKRNLIYIFLESMENSYASQDFGGVKANHLIPNLTELALNEGIQFSNTNQLGGMYQIPGANQTASAMVAQTAGLPLR
;
A
#
# COMPACT_ATOMS: atom_id res chain seq x y z
N MET A 1 0.93 7.41 -4.01
CA MET A 1 2.17 6.67 -4.35
C MET A 1 2.42 5.69 -3.22
N THR A 2 2.45 4.38 -3.50
CA THR A 2 2.82 3.36 -2.50
C THR A 2 4.34 3.38 -2.28
N PHE A 3 4.83 2.79 -1.19
CA PHE A 3 6.26 2.80 -0.87
C PHE A 3 7.11 2.07 -1.92
N ASP A 4 6.59 0.98 -2.49
CA ASP A 4 7.22 0.24 -3.59
C ASP A 4 7.28 1.05 -4.88
N GLN A 5 6.30 1.91 -5.16
CA GLN A 5 6.38 2.89 -6.25
C GLN A 5 7.48 3.93 -6.00
N MET A 6 7.70 4.33 -4.74
CA MET A 6 8.79 5.23 -4.35
C MET A 6 10.16 4.56 -4.51
N ILE A 7 10.34 3.31 -4.08
CA ILE A 7 11.60 2.58 -4.29
C ILE A 7 11.91 2.47 -5.79
N LEU A 8 10.90 2.15 -6.61
CA LEU A 8 11.10 2.09 -8.06
C LEU A 8 11.47 3.46 -8.63
N ALA A 9 10.76 4.53 -8.25
CA ALA A 9 11.07 5.88 -8.69
C ALA A 9 12.48 6.33 -8.28
N LEU A 10 12.95 5.93 -7.10
CA LEU A 10 14.32 6.19 -6.63
C LEU A 10 15.38 5.43 -7.43
N ASN A 11 15.05 4.24 -7.95
CA ASN A 11 15.95 3.40 -8.74
C ASN A 11 15.91 3.72 -10.24
N GLN A 12 14.93 4.49 -10.70
CA GLN A 12 14.86 4.97 -12.08
C GLN A 12 15.80 6.18 -12.27
N PRO A 13 16.43 6.33 -13.45
CA PRO A 13 17.27 7.48 -13.74
C PRO A 13 16.41 8.75 -13.73
N LEU A 14 16.48 9.48 -12.62
CA LEU A 14 15.66 10.65 -12.32
C LEU A 14 15.86 11.72 -13.40
N GLY A 15 14.78 12.05 -14.13
CA GLY A 15 14.70 13.33 -14.82
C GLY A 15 14.67 14.48 -13.80
N GLN A 16 15.10 15.69 -14.20
CA GLN A 16 15.15 16.87 -13.31
C GLN A 16 13.80 17.26 -12.65
N ALA A 17 12.68 16.67 -13.08
CA ALA A 17 11.34 16.96 -12.57
C ALA A 17 10.88 16.07 -11.40
N GLU A 18 11.55 14.96 -11.08
CA GLU A 18 11.07 13.96 -10.10
C GLU A 18 11.67 14.09 -8.69
N SER A 19 12.84 14.73 -8.53
CA SER A 19 13.46 14.91 -7.22
C SER A 19 12.65 15.79 -6.28
N SER A 20 11.89 16.76 -6.83
CA SER A 20 10.96 17.60 -6.08
C SER A 20 9.75 16.82 -5.55
N GLN A 21 9.32 15.77 -6.24
CA GLN A 21 8.21 14.92 -5.81
C GLN A 21 8.58 14.10 -4.58
N ILE A 22 9.80 13.55 -4.56
CA ILE A 22 10.34 12.83 -3.39
C ILE A 22 10.43 13.78 -2.18
N PHE A 23 10.95 14.99 -2.40
CA PHE A 23 11.06 16.01 -1.36
C PHE A 23 9.69 16.41 -0.80
N ASN A 24 8.71 16.71 -1.66
CA ASN A 24 7.36 17.07 -1.24
C ASN A 24 6.67 15.91 -0.50
N PHE A 25 6.82 14.67 -0.96
CA PHE A 25 6.23 13.51 -0.29
C PHE A 25 6.83 13.24 1.09
N LEU A 26 8.12 13.50 1.30
CA LEU A 26 8.74 13.32 2.61
C LEU A 26 8.49 14.52 3.54
N LEU A 27 8.60 15.75 3.01
CA LEU A 27 8.57 16.96 3.85
C LEU A 27 7.18 17.51 4.09
N GLU A 28 6.24 17.44 3.14
CA GLU A 28 4.89 17.96 3.39
C GLU A 28 4.19 17.21 4.52
N PRO A 29 4.17 15.86 4.57
CA PRO A 29 3.55 15.14 5.68
C PRO A 29 4.27 15.41 7.00
N LEU A 30 5.60 15.52 6.96
CA LEU A 30 6.42 15.79 8.14
C LEU A 30 6.13 17.19 8.70
N LEU A 31 6.08 18.22 7.86
CA LEU A 31 5.69 19.58 8.25
C LEU A 31 4.26 19.61 8.79
N ASN A 32 3.31 18.98 8.09
CA ASN A 32 1.91 18.95 8.51
C ASN A 32 1.75 18.24 9.87
N SER A 33 2.50 17.16 10.11
CA SER A 33 2.50 16.45 11.39
C SER A 33 3.07 17.31 12.53
N LEU A 34 4.13 18.09 12.26
CA LEU A 34 4.72 19.02 13.22
C LEU A 34 3.76 20.17 13.55
N LEU A 35 3.11 20.76 12.54
CA LEU A 35 2.14 21.83 12.73
C LEU A 35 0.92 21.35 13.54
N LEU A 36 0.38 20.18 13.20
CA LEU A 36 -0.79 19.62 13.88
C LEU A 36 -0.46 19.24 15.33
N SER A 37 0.69 18.61 15.58
CA SER A 37 1.11 18.25 16.94
C SER A 37 1.38 19.49 17.82
N SER A 38 1.99 20.53 17.25
CA SER A 38 2.19 21.82 17.93
C SER A 38 0.85 22.49 18.28
N PHE A 39 -0.11 22.47 17.35
CA PHE A 39 -1.46 23.01 17.58
C PHE A 39 -2.22 22.23 18.68
N VAL A 40 -2.26 20.90 18.59
CA VAL A 40 -2.89 20.03 19.60
C VAL A 40 -2.24 20.24 20.97
N GLY A 41 -0.90 20.31 21.03
CA GLY A 41 -0.16 20.58 22.25
C GLY A 41 -0.52 21.94 22.87
N SER A 42 -0.68 22.98 22.04
CA SER A 42 -1.06 24.33 22.48
C SER A 42 -2.50 24.39 23.01
N VAL A 43 -3.43 23.68 22.36
CA VAL A 43 -4.82 23.56 22.81
C VAL A 43 -4.90 22.81 24.14
N PHE A 44 -4.19 21.69 24.28
CA PHE A 44 -4.08 20.96 25.54
C PHE A 44 -3.47 21.82 26.65
N TYR A 45 -2.41 22.58 26.35
CA TYR A 45 -1.80 23.54 27.26
C TYR A 45 -2.83 24.57 27.75
N PHE A 46 -3.60 25.17 26.83
CA PHE A 46 -4.61 26.17 27.16
C PHE A 46 -5.72 25.60 28.06
N PHE A 47 -6.32 24.46 27.70
CA PHE A 47 -7.40 23.84 28.48
C PHE A 47 -6.94 23.40 29.87
N ALA A 48 -5.72 22.85 29.98
CA ALA A 48 -5.18 22.46 31.27
C ALA A 48 -4.92 23.67 32.18
N ASN A 49 -4.46 24.81 31.63
CA ASN A 49 -4.34 26.05 32.38
C ASN A 49 -5.72 26.60 32.79
N TYR A 50 -6.69 26.64 31.87
CA TYR A 50 -8.03 27.16 32.13
C TYR A 50 -8.81 26.34 33.18
N ALA A 51 -8.85 25.01 33.04
CA ALA A 51 -9.56 24.11 33.95
C ALA A 51 -8.98 24.14 35.38
N MET A 52 -7.70 24.47 35.53
CA MET A 52 -7.01 24.47 36.82
C MET A 52 -7.03 25.84 37.52
N ILE A 53 -7.06 26.96 36.78
CA ILE A 53 -7.40 28.31 37.31
C ILE A 53 -8.77 28.28 38.00
N LEU A 54 -9.73 27.55 37.44
CA LEU A 54 -11.05 27.35 38.03
C LEU A 54 -11.01 26.50 39.31
N ARG A 55 -10.01 25.61 39.48
CA ARG A 55 -9.98 24.59 40.55
C ARG A 55 -9.14 24.98 41.78
N THR A 56 -8.08 25.74 41.61
CA THR A 56 -7.12 26.04 42.68
C THR A 56 -6.71 27.50 42.63
N LYS A 57 -7.33 28.35 43.47
CA LYS A 57 -6.96 29.78 43.69
C LYS A 57 -5.55 29.97 44.33
N LYS A 58 -4.57 29.08 44.06
CA LYS A 58 -3.24 29.13 44.65
C LYS A 58 -2.18 28.72 43.64
N GLU A 59 -1.16 29.57 43.48
CA GLU A 59 0.00 29.29 42.63
C GLU A 59 0.89 28.22 43.27
N MET A 60 1.07 27.10 42.59
CA MET A 60 2.12 26.13 42.89
C MET A 60 3.06 26.02 41.70
N ASN A 61 4.33 25.76 41.99
CA ASN A 61 5.47 25.74 41.08
C ASN A 61 5.22 24.89 39.80
N HIS A 62 4.69 25.57 38.78
CA HIS A 62 4.05 25.06 37.56
C HIS A 62 4.91 24.14 36.69
N ARG A 63 6.24 24.18 36.87
CA ARG A 63 7.21 23.55 35.95
C ARG A 63 7.46 22.06 36.21
N LYS A 64 7.24 21.56 37.43
CA LYS A 64 7.74 20.21 37.83
C LYS A 64 6.83 19.04 37.50
N ILE A 65 5.51 19.26 37.41
CA ILE A 65 4.52 18.18 37.18
C ILE A 65 3.96 18.21 35.75
N PHE A 66 3.89 19.40 35.15
CA PHE A 66 3.21 19.63 33.88
C PHE A 66 4.09 19.36 32.64
N PHE A 67 5.38 19.68 32.72
CA PHE A 67 6.35 19.35 31.67
C PHE A 67 6.49 17.84 31.41
N PRO A 68 6.65 16.97 32.44
CA PRO A 68 6.78 15.54 32.20
C PRO A 68 5.50 14.89 31.67
N SER A 69 4.31 15.37 32.04
CA SER A 69 3.04 14.80 31.56
C SER A 69 2.75 15.14 30.10
N ILE A 70 3.02 16.38 29.66
CA ILE A 70 2.93 16.76 28.25
C ILE A 70 3.96 16.00 27.41
N PHE A 71 5.19 15.89 27.91
CA PHE A 71 6.24 15.12 27.23
C PHE A 71 5.84 13.65 27.07
N LEU A 72 5.30 13.03 28.13
CA LEU A 72 4.81 11.65 28.08
C LEU A 72 3.67 11.49 27.06
N MET A 73 2.69 12.40 27.05
CA MET A 73 1.59 12.38 26.08
C MET A 73 2.08 12.57 24.64
N SER A 74 3.04 13.46 24.41
CA SER A 74 3.67 13.66 23.10
C SER A 74 4.36 12.37 22.62
N VAL A 75 5.15 11.73 23.48
CA VAL A 75 5.80 10.45 23.18
C VAL A 75 4.77 9.37 22.87
N LEU A 76 3.68 9.27 23.64
CA LEU A 76 2.59 8.31 23.37
C LEU A 76 1.91 8.57 22.02
N THR A 77 1.62 9.82 21.68
CA THR A 77 1.05 10.17 20.37
C THR A 77 1.99 9.88 19.22
N LEU A 78 3.30 10.08 19.40
CA LEU A 78 4.32 9.76 18.40
C LEU A 78 4.47 8.25 18.19
N ILE A 79 4.53 7.46 19.26
CA ILE A 79 4.55 5.99 19.18
C ILE A 79 3.28 5.49 18.50
N GLY A 80 2.11 6.03 18.86
CA GLY A 80 0.83 5.68 18.23
C GLY A 80 0.81 6.03 16.74
N GLY A 81 1.29 7.22 16.37
CA GLY A 81 1.41 7.67 14.99
C GLY A 81 2.33 6.76 14.17
N VAL A 82 3.55 6.50 14.65
CA VAL A 82 4.50 5.59 13.99
C VAL A 82 3.92 4.19 13.84
N SER A 83 3.27 3.66 14.87
CA SER A 83 2.65 2.32 14.83
C SER A 83 1.53 2.23 13.79
N LEU A 84 0.70 3.28 13.69
CA LEU A 84 -0.33 3.37 12.66
C LEU A 84 0.29 3.50 11.27
N SER A 85 1.29 4.36 11.09
CA SER A 85 1.99 4.54 9.82
C SER A 85 2.61 3.23 9.32
N ILE A 86 3.30 2.48 10.18
CA ILE A 86 3.89 1.18 9.83
C ILE A 86 2.81 0.20 9.36
N LYS A 87 1.66 0.15 10.05
CA LYS A 87 0.53 -0.71 9.67
C LYS A 87 -0.11 -0.27 8.35
N THR A 88 -0.28 1.03 8.12
CA THR A 88 -0.95 1.56 6.92
C THR A 88 -0.07 1.52 5.67
N ILE A 89 1.26 1.58 5.82
CA ILE A 89 2.20 1.59 4.69
C ILE A 89 2.39 0.18 4.09
N GLY A 90 1.90 -0.87 4.73
CA GLY A 90 2.12 -2.24 4.26
C GLY A 90 3.57 -2.71 4.48
N TYR A 91 4.22 -2.22 5.55
CA TYR A 91 5.61 -2.57 5.86
C TYR A 91 5.83 -4.09 5.97
N ALA A 92 4.83 -4.84 6.43
CA ALA A 92 4.90 -6.30 6.47
C ALA A 92 5.12 -6.91 5.08
N ASP A 93 4.39 -6.44 4.07
CA ASP A 93 4.49 -6.94 2.69
C ASP A 93 5.84 -6.54 2.06
N ILE A 94 6.30 -5.32 2.34
CA ILE A 94 7.62 -4.84 1.91
C ILE A 94 8.74 -5.64 2.58
N LYS A 95 8.64 -5.88 3.88
CA LYS A 95 9.60 -6.65 4.64
C LYS A 95 9.69 -8.07 4.07
N ALA A 96 8.56 -8.71 3.86
CA ALA A 96 8.48 -10.03 3.26
C ALA A 96 9.08 -10.04 1.85
N TYR A 97 8.77 -9.04 1.02
CA TYR A 97 9.22 -8.99 -0.36
C TYR A 97 10.73 -8.73 -0.54
N TYR A 98 11.33 -7.87 0.30
CA TYR A 98 12.73 -7.45 0.17
C TYR A 98 13.70 -8.16 1.13
N PHE A 99 13.23 -8.61 2.29
CA PHE A 99 14.12 -9.08 3.36
C PHE A 99 13.85 -10.53 3.81
N GLU A 100 12.79 -11.17 3.32
CA GLU A 100 12.51 -12.57 3.62
C GLU A 100 12.85 -13.43 2.40
N GLU A 101 13.58 -14.51 2.66
CA GLU A 101 13.89 -15.52 1.65
C GLU A 101 12.84 -16.64 1.74
N THR A 102 12.27 -16.99 0.60
CA THR A 102 11.38 -18.15 0.46
C THR A 102 12.13 -19.31 -0.14
N LYS A 103 11.81 -20.54 0.30
CA LYS A 103 12.34 -21.78 -0.28
C LYS A 103 11.48 -22.33 -1.43
N LEU A 104 10.58 -21.50 -1.97
CA LEU A 104 9.61 -21.92 -2.98
C LEU A 104 10.31 -22.52 -4.20
N TYR A 105 11.35 -21.86 -4.73
CA TYR A 105 12.05 -22.36 -5.90
C TYR A 105 12.91 -23.57 -5.56
N GLU A 106 13.58 -23.59 -4.42
CA GLU A 106 14.40 -24.72 -3.98
C GLU A 106 13.58 -26.01 -3.83
N ASN A 107 12.31 -25.88 -3.46
CA ASN A 107 11.42 -27.02 -3.24
C ASN A 107 10.57 -27.37 -4.47
N GLU A 108 10.10 -26.38 -5.24
CA GLU A 108 9.09 -26.57 -6.29
C GLU A 108 9.63 -26.35 -7.72
N TYR A 109 10.83 -25.78 -7.88
CA TYR A 109 11.41 -25.61 -9.22
C TYR A 109 11.78 -26.97 -9.81
N VAL A 110 11.35 -27.18 -11.04
CA VAL A 110 11.65 -28.37 -11.83
C VAL A 110 12.40 -27.92 -13.08
N ASP A 111 13.60 -28.46 -13.29
CA ASP A 111 14.40 -28.13 -14.47
C ASP A 111 13.67 -28.67 -15.72
N PRO A 112 13.30 -27.81 -16.69
CA PRO A 112 12.63 -28.25 -17.91
C PRO A 112 13.48 -29.17 -18.79
N ARG A 113 14.78 -29.32 -18.52
CA ARG A 113 15.68 -30.28 -19.17
C ARG A 113 15.57 -31.68 -18.57
N GLU A 114 15.03 -31.80 -17.36
CA GLU A 114 14.91 -33.05 -16.62
C GLU A 114 13.49 -33.62 -16.66
N VAL A 115 12.53 -32.92 -17.29
CA VAL A 115 11.14 -33.36 -17.42
C VAL A 115 10.64 -33.30 -18.86
N ASP A 116 9.72 -34.22 -19.17
CA ASP A 116 9.06 -34.25 -20.47
C ASP A 116 7.93 -33.21 -20.54
N LEU A 117 8.06 -32.28 -21.48
CA LEU A 117 7.02 -31.29 -21.79
C LEU A 117 5.93 -31.94 -22.64
N VAL A 118 4.77 -32.22 -22.03
CA VAL A 118 3.62 -32.82 -22.72
C VAL A 118 2.71 -31.74 -23.30
N PHE A 119 2.62 -31.70 -24.63
CA PHE A 119 1.68 -30.83 -25.33
C PHE A 119 0.33 -31.53 -25.54
N PRO A 120 -0.79 -30.80 -25.55
CA PRO A 120 -2.08 -31.37 -25.90
C PRO A 120 -2.08 -31.89 -27.34
N GLU A 121 -2.80 -32.99 -27.61
CA GLU A 121 -2.88 -33.62 -28.93
C GLU A 121 -3.26 -32.62 -30.04
N LYS A 122 -4.23 -31.75 -29.73
CA LYS A 122 -4.61 -30.63 -30.59
C LYS A 122 -3.94 -29.35 -30.09
N LYS A 123 -2.93 -28.90 -30.83
CA LYS A 123 -2.27 -27.61 -30.61
C LYS A 123 -3.29 -26.47 -30.64
N ARG A 124 -3.10 -25.49 -29.77
CA ARG A 124 -3.94 -24.29 -29.66
C ARG A 124 -3.07 -23.06 -29.87
N ASN A 125 -3.66 -22.02 -30.45
CA ASN A 125 -3.04 -20.70 -30.48
C ASN A 125 -3.27 -20.02 -29.12
N LEU A 126 -2.23 -19.37 -28.60
CA LEU A 126 -2.35 -18.52 -27.42
C LEU A 126 -2.46 -17.07 -27.87
N ILE A 127 -3.56 -16.41 -27.54
CA ILE A 127 -3.74 -14.97 -27.72
C ILE A 127 -3.67 -14.36 -26.32
N TYR A 128 -2.72 -13.45 -26.12
CA TYR A 128 -2.55 -12.76 -24.86
C TYR A 128 -2.88 -11.27 -25.02
N ILE A 129 -3.86 -10.78 -24.26
CA ILE A 129 -4.34 -9.40 -24.30
C ILE A 129 -4.01 -8.72 -22.98
N PHE A 130 -3.18 -7.67 -23.04
CA PHE A 130 -2.97 -6.77 -21.91
C PHE A 130 -4.00 -5.64 -21.97
N LEU A 131 -4.70 -5.43 -20.85
CA LEU A 131 -5.64 -4.33 -20.69
C LEU A 131 -5.00 -3.26 -19.82
N GLU A 132 -4.64 -2.13 -20.42
CA GLU A 132 -3.98 -1.02 -19.75
C GLU A 132 -4.90 -0.35 -18.73
N SER A 133 -4.40 -0.16 -17.50
CA SER A 133 -5.11 0.51 -16.41
C SER A 133 -6.52 -0.06 -16.12
N MET A 134 -6.72 -1.36 -16.35
CA MET A 134 -8.01 -2.03 -16.16
C MET A 134 -8.17 -2.55 -14.72
N GLU A 135 -9.34 -2.35 -14.14
CA GLU A 135 -9.67 -2.80 -12.78
C GLU A 135 -11.10 -3.35 -12.67
N ASN A 136 -11.31 -4.29 -11.75
CA ASN A 136 -12.65 -4.78 -11.39
C ASN A 136 -13.53 -3.71 -10.73
N SER A 137 -12.92 -2.64 -10.21
CA SER A 137 -13.62 -1.52 -9.56
C SER A 137 -14.63 -0.85 -10.50
N TYR A 138 -14.47 -1.00 -11.82
CA TYR A 138 -15.36 -0.47 -12.85
C TYR A 138 -16.71 -1.21 -12.95
N ALA A 139 -16.83 -2.38 -12.35
CA ALA A 139 -18.12 -3.06 -12.21
C ALA A 139 -19.01 -2.38 -11.15
N SER A 140 -20.29 -2.77 -11.09
CA SER A 140 -21.17 -2.31 -10.02
C SER A 140 -20.97 -3.11 -8.74
N GLN A 141 -21.46 -2.59 -7.62
CA GLN A 141 -21.36 -3.26 -6.31
C GLN A 141 -21.99 -4.65 -6.31
N ASP A 142 -23.06 -4.87 -7.07
CA ASP A 142 -23.73 -6.17 -7.20
C ASP A 142 -22.84 -7.27 -7.80
N PHE A 143 -21.79 -6.88 -8.54
CA PHE A 143 -20.83 -7.78 -9.16
C PHE A 143 -19.44 -7.73 -8.52
N GLY A 144 -19.28 -7.07 -7.36
CA GLY A 144 -18.00 -6.94 -6.65
C GLY A 144 -17.16 -5.71 -7.02
N GLY A 145 -17.70 -4.80 -7.84
CA GLY A 145 -17.07 -3.52 -8.17
C GLY A 145 -17.47 -2.39 -7.22
N VAL A 146 -17.17 -1.14 -7.60
CA VAL A 146 -17.38 0.05 -6.75
C VAL A 146 -18.29 1.09 -7.42
N LYS A 147 -18.48 1.02 -8.74
CA LYS A 147 -19.26 2.03 -9.48
C LYS A 147 -20.75 1.87 -9.22
N ALA A 148 -21.48 2.98 -9.31
CA ALA A 148 -22.94 2.96 -9.29
C ALA A 148 -23.51 2.33 -10.57
N ASN A 149 -22.91 2.66 -11.71
CA ASN A 149 -23.26 2.09 -13.01
C ASN A 149 -22.27 1.00 -13.40
N HIS A 150 -22.76 -0.07 -14.02
CA HIS A 150 -21.92 -1.17 -14.47
C HIS A 150 -21.21 -0.82 -15.79
N LEU A 151 -19.91 -0.51 -15.74
CA LEU A 151 -19.17 0.02 -16.90
C LEU A 151 -18.55 -1.05 -17.79
N ILE A 152 -18.43 -2.29 -17.29
CA ILE A 152 -17.73 -3.39 -17.96
C ILE A 152 -18.61 -4.66 -18.10
N PRO A 153 -19.85 -4.54 -18.62
CA PRO A 153 -20.81 -5.65 -18.66
C PRO A 153 -20.29 -6.89 -19.39
N ASN A 154 -19.72 -6.70 -20.58
CA ASN A 154 -19.26 -7.84 -21.39
C ASN A 154 -18.08 -8.58 -20.75
N LEU A 155 -17.16 -7.86 -20.10
CA LEU A 155 -16.05 -8.49 -19.39
C LEU A 155 -16.52 -9.20 -18.11
N THR A 156 -17.56 -8.67 -17.48
CA THR A 156 -18.16 -9.27 -16.29
C THR A 156 -18.90 -10.56 -16.62
N GLU A 157 -19.66 -10.57 -17.72
CA GLU A 157 -20.30 -11.77 -18.24
C GLU A 157 -19.28 -12.84 -18.64
N LEU A 158 -18.22 -12.44 -19.35
CA LEU A 158 -17.13 -13.33 -19.71
C LEU A 158 -16.46 -13.93 -18.45
N ALA A 159 -16.21 -13.14 -17.41
CA ALA A 159 -15.56 -13.60 -16.19
C ALA A 159 -16.43 -14.53 -15.33
N LEU A 160 -17.73 -14.21 -15.19
CA LEU A 160 -18.62 -14.92 -14.26
C LEU A 160 -19.31 -16.13 -14.89
N ASN A 161 -19.56 -16.12 -16.20
CA ASN A 161 -20.44 -17.11 -16.84
C ASN A 161 -19.75 -17.97 -17.92
N GLU A 162 -18.75 -17.44 -18.64
CA GLU A 162 -18.16 -18.14 -19.80
C GLU A 162 -16.73 -18.63 -19.55
N GLY A 163 -15.93 -17.84 -18.86
CA GLY A 163 -14.49 -18.01 -18.72
C GLY A 163 -14.05 -18.55 -17.36
N ILE A 164 -12.74 -18.60 -17.18
CA ILE A 164 -12.10 -18.87 -15.89
C ILE A 164 -11.66 -17.53 -15.31
N GLN A 165 -12.15 -17.22 -14.12
CA GLN A 165 -11.76 -16.04 -13.37
C GLN A 165 -10.94 -16.43 -12.14
N PHE A 166 -9.83 -15.72 -11.92
CA PHE A 166 -9.05 -15.81 -10.69
C PHE A 166 -9.52 -14.74 -9.72
N SER A 167 -10.30 -15.14 -8.71
CA SER A 167 -10.91 -14.24 -7.73
C SER A 167 -10.59 -14.67 -6.30
N ASN A 168 -10.47 -13.69 -5.42
CA ASN A 168 -10.43 -13.89 -3.97
C ASN A 168 -11.83 -13.91 -3.32
N THR A 169 -12.90 -13.78 -4.12
CA THR A 169 -14.30 -13.80 -3.68
C THR A 169 -15.15 -14.65 -4.63
N ASN A 170 -16.46 -14.82 -4.31
CA ASN A 170 -17.42 -15.46 -5.22
C ASN A 170 -17.94 -14.53 -6.34
N GLN A 171 -17.48 -13.28 -6.39
CA GLN A 171 -17.87 -12.26 -7.38
C GLN A 171 -16.62 -11.81 -8.16
N LEU A 172 -16.70 -10.68 -8.88
CA LEU A 172 -15.48 -10.03 -9.36
C LEU A 172 -14.57 -9.70 -8.17
N GLY A 173 -13.31 -10.02 -8.36
CA GLY A 173 -12.25 -9.96 -7.37
C GLY A 173 -10.95 -10.30 -8.07
N GLY A 174 -9.85 -10.36 -7.34
CA GLY A 174 -8.56 -10.53 -7.98
C GLY A 174 -7.44 -10.78 -7.02
N MET A 175 -6.25 -10.84 -7.59
CA MET A 175 -5.02 -10.94 -6.82
C MET A 175 -4.79 -9.70 -5.96
N TYR A 176 -4.22 -9.91 -4.78
CA TYR A 176 -3.59 -8.82 -4.06
C TYR A 176 -2.47 -8.23 -4.91
N GLN A 177 -2.30 -6.92 -4.81
CA GLN A 177 -1.28 -6.19 -5.54
C GLN A 177 0.11 -6.74 -5.17
N ILE A 178 0.83 -7.26 -6.17
CA ILE A 178 2.16 -7.85 -5.97
C ILE A 178 3.18 -6.70 -5.99
N PRO A 179 3.97 -6.50 -4.91
CA PRO A 179 5.03 -5.50 -4.92
C PRO A 179 5.95 -5.68 -6.12
N GLY A 180 6.22 -4.58 -6.83
CA GLY A 180 7.06 -4.61 -8.04
C GLY A 180 6.37 -5.07 -9.32
N ALA A 181 5.07 -5.41 -9.33
CA ALA A 181 4.32 -5.75 -10.55
C ALA A 181 3.22 -4.73 -10.91
N ASN A 182 3.36 -3.49 -10.43
CA ASN A 182 2.29 -2.49 -10.46
C ASN A 182 2.36 -1.53 -11.65
N GLN A 183 3.52 -1.44 -12.29
CA GLN A 183 3.73 -0.66 -13.50
C GLN A 183 3.57 -1.56 -14.72
N THR A 184 3.15 -1.00 -15.87
CA THR A 184 2.90 -1.75 -17.11
C THR A 184 4.09 -2.66 -17.48
N ALA A 185 5.31 -2.13 -17.52
CA ALA A 185 6.49 -2.91 -17.87
C ALA A 185 6.75 -4.05 -16.88
N SER A 186 6.67 -3.76 -15.58
CA SER A 186 6.89 -4.76 -14.54
C SER A 186 5.81 -5.85 -14.52
N ALA A 187 4.55 -5.47 -14.75
CA ALA A 187 3.41 -6.38 -14.86
C ALA A 187 3.55 -7.31 -16.07
N MET A 188 4.00 -6.80 -17.21
CA MET A 188 4.27 -7.61 -18.41
C MET A 188 5.39 -8.63 -18.16
N VAL A 189 6.47 -8.23 -17.49
CA VAL A 189 7.56 -9.15 -17.14
C VAL A 189 7.07 -10.21 -16.15
N ALA A 190 6.37 -9.81 -15.10
CA ALA A 190 5.79 -10.75 -14.13
C ALA A 190 4.87 -11.78 -14.79
N GLN A 191 4.02 -11.32 -15.71
CA GLN A 191 3.07 -12.16 -16.42
C GLN A 191 3.72 -13.14 -17.43
N THR A 192 4.84 -12.76 -18.05
CA THR A 192 5.49 -13.58 -19.09
C THR A 192 6.60 -14.48 -18.55
N ALA A 193 7.32 -14.03 -17.51
CA ALA A 193 8.43 -14.76 -16.91
C ALA A 193 8.05 -15.50 -15.62
N GLY A 194 6.88 -15.20 -15.03
CA GLY A 194 6.52 -15.70 -13.70
C GLY A 194 7.38 -15.12 -12.58
N LEU A 195 8.07 -13.99 -12.84
CA LEU A 195 9.01 -13.35 -11.93
C LEU A 195 8.80 -11.82 -11.93
N PRO A 196 8.72 -11.17 -10.76
CA PRO A 196 8.58 -9.72 -10.70
C PRO A 196 9.85 -9.02 -11.22
N LEU A 197 9.67 -7.82 -11.80
CA LEU A 197 10.80 -6.98 -12.20
C LEU A 197 11.45 -6.38 -10.94
N ARG A 198 12.73 -6.68 -10.73
CA ARG A 198 13.54 -6.22 -9.60
C ARG A 198 14.61 -5.24 -10.06
#